data_AF-A0A535F062-F1
#
_entry.id   AF-A0A535F062-F1
#
_cell.length_a   1.000
_cell.length_b   1.000
_cell.length_c   1.000
_cell.angle_alpha   90.00
_cell.angle_beta   90.00
_cell.angle_gamma   90.00
#
_symmetry.space_group_name_H-M   'P 1'
#
loop_
_entity.id
_entity.type
_entity.pdbx_description
1 polymer ?
#
loop_
_entity_poly.entity_id
_entity_poly.type
_entity_poly.pdbx_seq_one_letter_code
_entity_poly.pdbx_strand_id
1 'polypeptide(L)'
;MEEFIRLWNLCILTPGINLVALTVLIGKKLGGTWGIVVSLAGMLLPSATITCLLAAIFKQIEHVAAVQAVLRGVIPATGGIMLLVGLNFALPLIRRGYKEGVLYLLASSVLIIACALAVILLKLSVIIVLLGAVILGALFFSRKPVSPLLVEEERGKQQ
;
A
#
# COMPACT_ATOMS: atom_id res chain seq x y z
N MET A 1 22.16 -15.94 -8.97
CA MET A 1 21.64 -14.56 -9.20
C MET A 1 20.14 -14.57 -9.49
N GLU A 2 19.64 -15.52 -10.28
CA GLU A 2 18.21 -15.63 -10.63
C GLU A 2 17.29 -15.71 -9.40
N GLU A 3 17.67 -16.47 -8.37
CA GLU A 3 16.89 -16.54 -7.13
C GLU A 3 16.78 -15.17 -6.46
N PHE A 4 17.88 -14.44 -6.29
CA PHE A 4 17.85 -13.08 -5.74
C PHE A 4 16.97 -12.12 -6.56
N ILE A 5 17.06 -12.16 -7.90
CA ILE A 5 16.23 -11.32 -8.78
C ILE A 5 14.75 -11.71 -8.67
N ARG A 6 14.44 -13.01 -8.56
CA ARG A 6 13.07 -13.50 -8.36
C ARG A 6 12.48 -12.99 -7.04
N LEU A 7 13.25 -13.07 -5.97
CA LEU A 7 12.88 -12.59 -4.63
C LEU A 7 12.71 -11.07 -4.63
N TRP A 8 13.64 -10.35 -5.26
CA TRP A 8 13.59 -8.90 -5.45
C TRP A 8 12.32 -8.46 -6.19
N ASN A 9 12.01 -9.13 -7.31
CA ASN A 9 10.81 -8.85 -8.08
C ASN A 9 9.55 -9.11 -7.26
N LEU A 10 9.50 -10.16 -6.43
CA LEU A 10 8.37 -10.43 -5.55
C LEU A 10 8.18 -9.33 -4.49
N CYS A 11 9.27 -8.80 -3.93
CA CYS A 11 9.19 -7.70 -2.96
C CYS A 11 8.62 -6.42 -3.57
N ILE A 12 9.00 -6.08 -4.81
CA ILE A 12 8.59 -4.84 -5.49
C ILE A 12 7.10 -4.80 -5.81
N LEU A 13 6.42 -5.95 -5.82
CA LEU A 13 4.98 -6.05 -6.07
C LEU A 13 4.14 -5.38 -4.99
N THR A 14 4.65 -5.26 -3.76
CA THR A 14 3.92 -4.67 -2.64
C THR A 14 4.45 -3.27 -2.34
N PRO A 15 3.81 -2.21 -2.86
CA PRO A 15 4.20 -0.84 -2.53
C PRO A 15 4.07 -0.61 -1.03
N GLY A 16 5.13 -0.08 -0.41
CA GLY A 16 5.21 0.16 1.04
C GLY A 16 6.24 -0.73 1.73
N ILE A 17 5.91 -2.00 1.98
CA ILE A 17 6.81 -2.90 2.73
C ILE A 17 8.04 -3.35 1.95
N ASN A 18 8.03 -3.17 0.62
CA ASN A 18 9.13 -3.52 -0.26
C ASN A 18 10.47 -2.99 0.25
N LEU A 19 10.54 -1.72 0.68
CA LEU A 19 11.80 -1.08 1.09
C LEU A 19 12.46 -1.85 2.25
N VAL A 20 11.67 -2.31 3.23
CA VAL A 20 12.17 -3.14 4.34
C VAL A 20 12.66 -4.50 3.83
N ALA A 21 11.90 -5.13 2.93
CA ALA A 21 12.28 -6.42 2.36
C ALA A 21 13.59 -6.33 1.54
N LEU A 22 13.78 -5.26 0.77
CA LEU A 22 15.01 -4.99 0.04
C LEU A 22 16.19 -4.78 0.99
N THR A 23 16.02 -3.99 2.06
CA THR A 23 17.05 -3.79 3.08
C THR A 23 17.45 -5.10 3.75
N VAL A 24 16.49 -5.98 4.04
CA VAL A 24 16.76 -7.32 4.59
C VAL A 24 17.49 -8.21 3.57
N LEU A 25 17.05 -8.22 2.30
CA LEU A 25 17.70 -9.00 1.24
C LEU A 25 19.16 -8.56 1.02
N ILE A 26 19.41 -7.25 1.01
CA ILE A 26 20.73 -6.65 0.89
C ILE A 26 21.57 -7.02 2.13
N GLY A 27 21.05 -6.80 3.34
CA GLY A 27 21.75 -7.13 4.59
C GLY A 27 22.11 -8.60 4.71
N LYS A 28 21.20 -9.50 4.31
CA LYS A 28 21.45 -10.94 4.28
C LYS A 28 22.59 -11.32 3.33
N LYS A 29 22.70 -10.63 2.18
CA LYS A 29 23.74 -10.87 1.18
C LYS A 29 25.12 -10.33 1.60
N LEU A 30 25.18 -9.23 2.34
CA LEU A 30 26.44 -8.61 2.77
C LEU A 30 27.06 -9.28 4.01
N GLY A 31 26.24 -9.71 4.97
CA GLY A 31 26.76 -10.18 6.27
C GLY A 31 25.92 -11.29 6.92
N GLY A 32 25.13 -12.03 6.15
CA GLY A 32 24.25 -13.05 6.69
C GLY A 32 23.22 -12.48 7.66
N THR A 33 22.94 -13.19 8.76
CA THR A 33 21.94 -12.77 9.76
C THR A 33 22.33 -11.49 10.49
N TRP A 34 23.61 -11.29 10.79
CA TRP A 34 24.12 -10.05 11.40
C TRP A 34 24.04 -8.86 10.44
N GLY A 35 24.27 -9.09 9.15
CA GLY A 35 24.11 -8.07 8.12
C GLY A 35 22.67 -7.54 8.02
N ILE A 36 21.65 -8.38 8.25
CA ILE A 36 20.25 -7.94 8.30
C ILE A 36 20.04 -6.92 9.42
N VAL A 37 20.51 -7.23 10.64
CA VAL A 37 20.34 -6.36 11.81
C VAL A 37 21.07 -5.03 11.60
N VAL A 38 22.30 -5.07 11.10
CA VAL A 38 23.10 -3.87 10.84
C VAL A 38 22.49 -3.02 9.72
N SER A 39 21.96 -3.63 8.65
CA SER A 39 21.28 -2.88 7.57
C SER A 39 19.97 -2.25 8.03
N LEU A 40 19.17 -2.96 8.83
CA LEU A 40 17.95 -2.41 9.42
C LEU A 40 18.28 -1.27 10.39
N ALA A 41 19.25 -1.45 11.28
CA ALA A 41 19.70 -0.40 12.19
C ALA A 41 20.25 0.80 11.40
N GLY A 42 21.08 0.57 10.39
CA GLY A 42 21.65 1.60 9.53
C GLY A 42 20.61 2.37 8.70
N MET A 43 19.43 1.80 8.44
CA MET A 43 18.32 2.49 7.77
C MET A 43 17.40 3.21 8.78
N LEU A 44 17.10 2.57 9.91
CA LEU A 44 16.18 3.09 10.93
C LEU A 44 16.81 4.23 11.74
N LEU A 45 18.09 4.12 12.11
CA LEU A 45 18.79 5.15 12.89
C LEU A 45 18.81 6.52 12.21
N PRO A 46 19.23 6.68 10.93
CA PRO A 46 19.22 7.99 10.29
C PRO A 46 17.80 8.52 10.11
N SER A 47 16.83 7.65 9.77
CA SER A 47 15.42 8.04 9.66
C SER A 47 14.89 8.58 10.98
N ALA A 48 15.07 7.83 12.08
CA ALA A 48 14.66 8.24 13.42
C ALA A 48 15.39 9.52 13.87
N THR A 49 16.68 9.64 13.57
CA THR A 49 17.48 10.83 13.92
C THR A 49 16.94 12.07 13.23
N ILE A 50 16.64 12.00 11.93
CA ILE A 50 16.05 13.11 11.18
C ILE A 50 14.68 13.47 11.73
N THR A 51 13.82 12.48 12.00
CA THR A 51 12.49 12.71 12.58
C THR A 51 12.57 13.33 13.97
N CYS A 52 13.43 12.83 14.85
CA CYS A 52 13.64 13.40 16.18
C CYS A 52 14.20 14.82 16.12
N LEU A 53 15.15 15.09 15.23
CA LEU A 53 15.70 16.43 15.04
C LEU A 53 14.64 17.42 14.56
N LEU A 54 13.84 17.03 13.56
CA LEU A 54 12.70 17.81 13.09
C LEU A 54 11.68 18.05 14.21
N ALA A 55 11.35 17.02 15.01
CA ALA A 55 10.43 17.15 16.12
C ALA A 55 10.95 18.10 17.22
N ALA A 56 12.25 18.04 17.52
CA ALA A 56 12.88 18.94 18.49
C ALA A 56 12.88 20.39 18.02
N ILE A 57 13.22 20.64 16.75
CA ILE A 57 13.13 21.98 16.14
C ILE A 57 11.68 22.45 16.15
N PHE A 58 10.75 21.59 15.75
CA PHE A 58 9.33 21.88 15.73
C PHE A 58 8.81 22.34 17.11
N LYS A 59 9.24 21.67 18.20
CA LYS A 59 8.88 22.07 19.58
C LYS A 59 9.33 23.48 19.95
N GLN A 60 10.44 23.97 19.39
CA GLN A 60 10.92 25.33 19.64
C GLN A 60 10.11 26.39 18.87
N ILE A 61 9.62 26.06 17.67
CA ILE A 61 8.89 26.98 16.78
C ILE A 61 7.36 26.86 16.88
N GLU A 62 6.84 25.86 17.61
CA GLU A 62 5.40 25.58 17.78
C GLU A 62 4.62 26.78 18.37
N HIS A 63 5.30 27.63 19.15
CA HIS A 63 4.72 28.83 19.77
C HIS A 63 4.29 29.91 18.77
N VAL A 64 4.72 29.82 17.50
CA VAL A 64 4.36 30.79 16.47
C VAL A 64 3.03 30.40 15.83
N ALA A 65 2.04 31.30 15.88
CA ALA A 65 0.71 31.08 15.30
C ALA A 65 0.73 30.70 13.80
N ALA A 66 1.73 31.18 13.05
CA ALA A 66 1.94 30.79 11.65
C ALA A 66 2.23 29.29 11.48
N VAL A 67 3.00 28.68 12.38
CA VAL A 67 3.33 27.24 12.31
C VAL A 67 2.08 26.40 12.54
N GLN A 68 1.25 26.78 13.52
CA GLN A 68 -0.03 26.10 13.77
C GLN A 68 -1.00 26.22 12.58
N ALA A 69 -1.02 27.37 11.89
CA ALA A 69 -1.84 27.56 10.69
C ALA A 69 -1.39 26.64 9.54
N VAL A 70 -0.08 26.50 9.33
CA VAL A 70 0.47 25.59 8.30
C VAL A 70 0.11 24.13 8.62
N LEU A 71 0.26 23.69 9.87
CA LEU A 71 -0.11 22.32 10.27
C LEU A 71 -1.60 22.02 10.04
N ARG A 72 -2.48 23.00 10.33
CA ARG A 72 -3.91 22.87 10.04
C ARG A 72 -4.20 22.71 8.55
N GLY A 73 -3.34 23.22 7.66
CA GLY A 73 -3.42 22.97 6.22
C GLY A 73 -2.78 21.64 5.79
N VAL A 74 -1.68 21.24 6.42
CA VAL A 74 -0.98 19.98 6.12
C VAL A 74 -1.85 18.76 6.41
N ILE A 75 -2.56 18.74 7.55
CA ILE A 75 -3.41 17.59 7.94
C ILE A 75 -4.44 17.23 6.85
N PRO A 76 -5.31 18.15 6.37
CA PRO A 76 -6.26 17.84 5.30
C PRO A 76 -5.57 17.61 3.95
N ALA A 77 -4.45 18.28 3.66
CA ALA A 77 -3.70 18.05 2.41
C ALA A 77 -3.12 16.64 2.33
N THR A 78 -2.49 16.15 3.41
CA THR A 78 -2.00 14.77 3.50
C THR A 78 -3.15 13.77 3.38
N GLY A 79 -4.29 14.03 4.03
CA GLY A 79 -5.49 13.21 3.86
C GLY A 79 -5.99 13.14 2.42
N GLY A 80 -6.04 14.28 1.72
CA GLY A 80 -6.41 14.35 0.31
C GLY A 80 -5.45 13.58 -0.61
N ILE A 81 -4.13 13.75 -0.41
CA ILE A 81 -3.11 13.00 -1.16
C ILE A 81 -3.23 11.50 -0.90
N MET A 82 -3.41 11.10 0.35
CA MET A 82 -3.56 9.69 0.71
C MET A 82 -4.80 9.06 0.05
N LEU A 83 -5.90 9.81 0.00
CA LEU A 83 -7.12 9.40 -0.70
C LEU A 83 -6.88 9.30 -2.22
N LEU A 84 -6.21 10.28 -2.83
CA LEU A 84 -5.82 10.26 -4.24
C LEU A 84 -4.93 9.07 -4.60
N VAL A 85 -3.94 8.76 -3.76
CA VAL A 85 -3.07 7.60 -3.94
C VAL A 85 -3.86 6.30 -3.81
N GLY A 86 -4.72 6.20 -2.79
CA GLY A 86 -5.62 5.05 -2.62
C GLY A 86 -6.53 4.84 -3.84
N LEU A 87 -7.11 5.91 -4.38
CA LEU A 87 -7.90 5.87 -5.61
C LEU A 87 -7.06 5.46 -6.82
N ASN A 88 -5.85 5.98 -6.97
CA ASN A 88 -4.94 5.59 -8.04
C ASN A 88 -4.57 4.10 -8.00
N PHE A 89 -4.48 3.50 -6.81
CA PHE A 89 -4.30 2.04 -6.69
C PHE A 89 -5.59 1.27 -6.95
N ALA A 90 -6.76 1.80 -6.58
CA ALA A 90 -8.04 1.14 -6.80
C ALA A 90 -8.51 1.16 -8.27
N LEU A 91 -8.32 2.28 -8.98
CA LEU A 91 -8.71 2.48 -10.38
C LEU A 91 -8.21 1.39 -11.35
N PRO A 92 -6.92 0.98 -11.36
CA PRO A 92 -6.43 -0.08 -12.25
C PRO A 92 -7.01 -1.45 -11.89
N LEU A 93 -7.33 -1.71 -10.61
CA LEU A 93 -8.00 -2.95 -10.20
C LEU A 93 -9.44 -2.99 -10.75
N ILE A 94 -10.15 -1.87 -10.69
CA ILE A 94 -11.52 -1.74 -11.23
C ILE A 94 -11.51 -1.84 -12.77
N ARG A 95 -10.54 -1.21 -13.44
CA ARG A 95 -10.40 -1.30 -14.91
C ARG A 95 -10.11 -2.72 -15.39
N ARG A 96 -9.38 -3.53 -14.61
CA ARG A 96 -9.19 -4.96 -14.91
C ARG A 96 -10.49 -5.75 -14.75
N GLY A 97 -11.30 -5.46 -13.73
CA GLY A 97 -12.64 -6.03 -13.56
C GLY A 97 -13.65 -5.63 -14.65
N TYR A 98 -13.45 -4.49 -15.31
CA TYR A 98 -14.29 -4.01 -16.41
C TYR A 98 -14.32 -4.95 -17.62
N LYS A 99 -13.25 -5.76 -17.82
CA LYS A 99 -13.17 -6.70 -18.93
C LYS A 99 -13.99 -8.00 -18.72
N GLU A 100 -14.49 -8.27 -17.52
CA GLU A 100 -15.18 -9.54 -17.20
C GLU A 100 -16.71 -9.45 -16.98
N GLY A 101 -17.32 -8.27 -17.15
CA GLY A 101 -18.78 -8.13 -17.31
C GLY A 101 -19.47 -7.17 -16.33
N VAL A 102 -20.63 -6.64 -16.76
CA VAL A 102 -21.44 -5.57 -16.15
C VAL A 102 -21.86 -5.85 -14.69
N LEU A 103 -21.93 -7.12 -14.28
CA LEU A 103 -22.25 -7.52 -12.90
C LEU A 103 -21.12 -7.16 -11.91
N TYR A 104 -19.86 -7.19 -12.36
CA TYR A 104 -18.68 -6.84 -11.56
C TYR A 104 -18.56 -5.33 -11.34
N LEU A 105 -19.07 -4.54 -12.30
CA LEU A 105 -19.17 -3.08 -12.21
C LEU A 105 -20.22 -2.64 -11.19
N LEU A 106 -21.39 -3.28 -11.17
CA LEU A 106 -22.41 -3.01 -10.16
C LEU A 106 -21.95 -3.45 -8.77
N ALA A 107 -21.36 -4.64 -8.64
CA ALA A 107 -20.82 -5.12 -7.38
C ALA A 107 -19.67 -4.23 -6.88
N SER A 108 -18.73 -3.83 -7.74
CA SER A 108 -17.60 -2.97 -7.37
C SER A 108 -18.05 -1.54 -7.05
N SER A 109 -18.99 -0.97 -7.81
CA SER A 109 -19.57 0.34 -7.53
C SER A 109 -20.31 0.36 -6.19
N VAL A 110 -21.16 -0.65 -5.94
CA VAL A 110 -21.87 -0.79 -4.66
C VAL A 110 -20.89 -1.03 -3.51
N LEU A 111 -19.82 -1.79 -3.70
CA LEU A 111 -18.81 -2.04 -2.67
C LEU A 111 -17.96 -0.79 -2.37
N ILE A 112 -17.60 -0.01 -3.38
CA ILE A 112 -16.88 1.27 -3.23
C ILE A 112 -17.77 2.30 -2.53
N ILE A 113 -19.04 2.40 -2.92
CA ILE A 113 -20.03 3.29 -2.30
C ILE A 113 -20.31 2.84 -0.87
N ALA A 114 -20.43 1.54 -0.61
CA ALA A 114 -20.64 0.98 0.73
C ALA A 114 -19.40 1.17 1.63
N CYS A 115 -18.18 0.99 1.11
CA CYS A 115 -16.95 1.29 1.84
C CYS A 115 -16.82 2.78 2.13
N ALA A 116 -17.11 3.65 1.16
CA ALA A 116 -17.08 5.09 1.34
C ALA A 116 -18.12 5.55 2.37
N LEU A 117 -19.36 5.03 2.31
CA LEU A 117 -20.40 5.32 3.31
C LEU A 117 -20.05 4.77 4.69
N ALA A 118 -19.51 3.55 4.78
CA ALA A 118 -19.16 2.92 6.05
C ALA A 118 -18.04 3.66 6.78
N VAL A 119 -17.03 4.14 6.04
CA VAL A 119 -15.91 4.93 6.60
C VAL A 119 -16.38 6.32 7.06
N ILE A 120 -17.35 6.92 6.37
CA ILE A 120 -17.86 8.25 6.70
C ILE A 120 -18.86 8.22 7.87
N LEU A 121 -19.67 7.15 8.01
CA LEU A 121 -20.76 7.09 9.01
C LEU A 121 -20.40 6.34 10.29
N LEU A 122 -19.53 5.33 10.24
CA LEU A 122 -19.32 4.40 11.36
C LEU A 122 -17.87 4.44 11.81
N LYS A 123 -17.63 5.28 12.81
CA LYS A 123 -16.40 5.42 13.61
C LYS A 123 -16.03 4.13 14.39
N LEU A 124 -16.31 2.94 13.86
CA LEU A 124 -16.23 1.66 14.56
C LEU A 124 -15.65 0.54 13.67
N SER A 125 -14.44 0.13 14.03
CA SER A 125 -13.66 -1.03 13.57
C SER A 125 -13.57 -1.26 12.06
N VAL A 126 -12.57 -0.62 11.44
CA VAL A 126 -12.06 -0.90 10.07
C VAL A 126 -11.89 -2.41 9.82
N ILE A 127 -11.59 -3.18 10.86
CA ILE A 127 -11.38 -4.62 10.82
C ILE A 127 -12.66 -5.37 10.43
N ILE A 128 -13.83 -4.99 10.96
CA ILE A 128 -15.11 -5.66 10.67
C ILE A 128 -15.54 -5.36 9.22
N VAL A 129 -15.35 -4.12 8.77
CA VAL A 129 -15.64 -3.71 7.40
C VAL A 129 -14.74 -4.47 6.41
N LEU A 130 -13.46 -4.61 6.74
CA LEU A 130 -12.50 -5.37 5.94
C LEU A 130 -12.89 -6.86 5.87
N LEU A 131 -13.22 -7.48 7.01
CA LEU A 131 -13.68 -8.87 7.08
C LEU A 131 -14.98 -9.07 6.29
N GLY A 132 -15.96 -8.18 6.44
CA GLY A 132 -17.22 -8.24 5.70
C GLY A 132 -17.03 -8.12 4.19
N ALA A 133 -16.16 -7.22 3.74
CA ALA A 133 -15.83 -7.07 2.32
C ALA A 133 -15.12 -8.33 1.77
N VAL A 134 -14.20 -8.93 2.54
CA VAL A 134 -13.54 -10.19 2.16
C VAL A 134 -14.54 -11.34 2.10
N ILE A 135 -15.44 -11.46 3.08
CA ILE A 135 -16.45 -12.53 3.14
C ILE A 135 -17.44 -12.40 1.99
N LEU A 136 -17.99 -11.21 1.76
CA LEU A 136 -18.90 -10.95 0.64
C LEU A 136 -18.19 -11.16 -0.71
N GLY A 137 -16.94 -10.71 -0.84
CA GLY A 137 -16.11 -10.94 -2.01
C GLY A 137 -15.87 -12.43 -2.27
N ALA A 138 -15.51 -13.20 -1.23
CA ALA A 138 -15.31 -14.64 -1.32
C ALA A 138 -16.61 -15.37 -1.68
N LEU A 139 -17.74 -14.99 -1.08
CA LEU A 139 -19.04 -15.63 -1.35
C LEU A 139 -19.53 -15.36 -2.77
N PHE A 140 -19.25 -14.18 -3.32
CA PHE A 140 -19.61 -13.81 -4.70
C PHE A 140 -18.63 -14.40 -5.73
N PHE A 141 -17.34 -14.55 -5.38
CA PHE A 141 -16.29 -15.09 -6.26
C PHE A 141 -16.19 -16.62 -6.23
N SER A 142 -16.64 -17.29 -5.17
CA SER A 142 -16.74 -18.76 -5.07
C SER A 142 -17.71 -19.39 -6.10
N ARG A 143 -18.42 -18.58 -6.90
CA ARG A 143 -19.27 -19.07 -7.99
C ARG A 143 -18.61 -19.12 -9.37
N LYS A 144 -17.32 -18.74 -9.52
CA LYS A 144 -16.57 -19.04 -10.75
C LYS A 144 -15.23 -19.70 -10.41
N PRO A 145 -14.94 -20.90 -10.95
CA PRO A 145 -13.64 -21.51 -10.77
C PRO A 145 -12.57 -20.58 -11.34
N VAL A 146 -11.55 -20.34 -10.54
CA VAL A 146 -10.31 -19.66 -10.93
C VAL A 146 -9.71 -20.45 -12.09
N SER A 147 -9.90 -19.98 -13.31
CA SER A 147 -9.14 -20.46 -14.45
C SER A 147 -7.66 -20.09 -14.24
N PRO A 148 -6.73 -21.03 -14.39
CA PRO A 148 -5.33 -20.83 -14.08
C PRO A 148 -4.73 -19.71 -14.93
N LEU A 149 -3.78 -19.00 -14.36
CA LEU A 149 -2.95 -18.03 -15.03
C LEU A 149 -2.16 -18.71 -16.15
N LEU A 150 -2.64 -18.53 -17.37
CA LEU A 150 -1.90 -18.70 -18.60
C LEU A 150 -0.75 -17.68 -18.62
N VAL A 151 0.34 -18.09 -17.96
CA VAL A 151 1.69 -17.88 -18.46
C VAL A 151 1.67 -18.30 -19.93
N GLU A 152 2.35 -17.52 -20.78
CA GLU A 152 2.58 -17.77 -22.21
C GLU A 152 1.63 -17.06 -23.21
N GLU A 153 1.74 -15.73 -23.38
CA GLU A 153 1.59 -15.11 -24.73
C GLU A 153 2.08 -13.64 -24.85
N GLU A 154 3.16 -13.24 -24.16
CA GLU A 154 3.88 -11.99 -24.48
C GLU A 154 5.33 -12.29 -24.88
N ARG A 155 5.51 -13.28 -25.76
CA ARG A 155 6.79 -13.61 -26.41
C ARG A 155 6.63 -13.67 -27.94
N GLY A 156 5.92 -12.69 -28.52
CA GLY A 156 5.59 -12.71 -29.96
C GLY A 156 5.36 -11.35 -30.63
N LYS A 157 5.72 -10.22 -30.00
CA LYS A 157 5.63 -8.89 -30.64
C LYS A 157 6.88 -8.01 -30.51
N GLN A 158 8.03 -8.64 -30.29
CA GLN A 158 9.35 -7.99 -30.45
C GLN A 158 10.32 -8.89 -31.27
N GLN A 159 9.84 -9.39 -32.41
CA GLN A 159 10.68 -9.76 -33.55
C GLN A 159 10.11 -9.14 -34.81
#